data_AF-A0A257LQ79-F1
#
_entry.id   AF-A0A257LQ79-F1
#
_cell.length_a   1.000
_cell.length_b   1.000
_cell.length_c   1.000
_cell.angle_alpha   90.00
_cell.angle_beta   90.00
_cell.angle_gamma   90.00
#
_symmetry.space_group_name_H-M   'P 1'
#
loop_
_entity.id
_entity.type
_entity.pdbx_description
1 polymer ?
#
loop_
_entity_poly.entity_id
_entity_poly.type
_entity_poly.pdbx_seq_one_letter_code
_entity_poly.pdbx_strand_id
1 'polypeptide(L)' 'MDLNLLRSVATLMMFVLFIGIVVWAWGRQRQASFDDAAQLPFVDDARTRTPSGEQA' A
#
# COMPACT_ATOMS: atom_id res chain seq x y z
N MET A 1 18.48 -37.55 15.43
CA MET A 1 18.16 -37.21 14.02
C MET A 1 17.39 -35.89 13.91
N ASP A 2 17.30 -35.12 14.98
CA ASP A 2 16.44 -33.94 15.09
C ASP A 2 17.15 -32.60 14.88
N LEU A 3 18.47 -32.55 15.06
CA LEU A 3 19.27 -31.33 14.90
C LEU A 3 19.22 -30.80 13.46
N ASN A 4 19.21 -31.71 12.48
CA ASN A 4 19.09 -31.35 11.07
C ASN A 4 17.70 -30.81 10.74
N LEU A 5 16.65 -31.39 11.32
CA LEU A 5 15.28 -30.93 11.15
C LEU A 5 15.08 -29.55 11.79
N LEU A 6 15.57 -29.34 13.01
CA LEU A 6 15.47 -28.06 13.72
C LEU A 6 16.18 -26.93 12.95
N ARG A 7 17.39 -27.19 12.46
CA ARG A 7 18.15 -26.23 11.67
C ARG A 7 17.51 -25.95 10.31
N SER A 8 17.01 -26.99 9.64
CA SER A 8 16.26 -26.87 8.38
C SER A 8 15.00 -26.02 8.55
N VAL A 9 14.20 -26.30 9.58
CA VAL A 9 12.97 -25.56 9.88
C VAL A 9 13.29 -24.11 10.25
N ALA A 10 14.31 -23.87 11.08
CA ALA A 10 14.69 -22.51 11.48
C ALA A 10 15.07 -21.65 10.26
N THR A 11 15.89 -22.17 9.34
CA THR A 11 16.27 -21.45 8.11
C THR A 11 15.06 -21.18 7.22
N LEU A 12 14.18 -22.17 7.06
CA LEU A 12 12.97 -22.03 6.25
C LEU A 12 12.01 -21.01 6.87
N MET A 13 11.86 -21.01 8.20
CA MET A 13 10.99 -20.08 8.91
C MET A 13 11.49 -18.64 8.78
N MET A 14 12.79 -18.40 8.90
CA MET A 14 13.40 -17.10 8.65
C MET A 14 13.14 -16.62 7.21
N PHE A 15 13.25 -17.53 6.24
CA PHE A 15 13.03 -17.21 4.83
C PHE A 15 11.57 -16.85 4.55
N VAL A 16 10.62 -17.61 5.08
CA VAL A 16 9.18 -17.32 4.98
C VAL A 16 8.84 -16.01 5.67
N LEU A 17 9.39 -15.75 6.86
CA LEU A 17 9.19 -14.50 7.58
C LEU A 17 9.71 -13.30 6.78
N PHE A 18 10.89 -13.43 6.18
CA PHE A 18 11.47 -12.40 5.32
C PHE A 18 10.57 -12.08 4.12
N ILE A 19 10.13 -13.12 3.39
CA ILE A 19 9.21 -12.94 2.25
C ILE A 19 7.90 -12.29 2.70
N GLY A 20 7.34 -12.72 3.84
CA GLY A 20 6.13 -12.15 4.41
C GLY A 20 6.25 -10.66 4.67
N ILE A 21 7.37 -10.22 5.27
CA ILE A 21 7.65 -8.79 5.52
C ILE A 21 7.82 -8.02 4.20
N VAL A 22 8.54 -8.58 3.23
CA VAL A 22 8.77 -7.92 1.92
C VAL A 22 7.45 -7.73 1.16
N VAL A 23 6.60 -8.77 1.10
CA VAL A 23 5.29 -8.71 0.46
C VAL A 23 4.37 -7.73 1.19
N TRP A 24 4.35 -7.77 2.52
CA TRP A 24 3.57 -6.84 3.33
C TRP A 24 4.03 -5.39 3.15
N ALA A 25 5.33 -5.13 3.13
CA ALA A 25 5.89 -3.81 2.90
C ALA A 25 5.52 -3.28 1.50
N TRP A 26 5.62 -4.11 0.45
CA TRP A 26 5.21 -3.71 -0.89
C TRP A 26 3.70 -3.44 -1.02
N GLY A 27 2.86 -4.22 -0.33
CA GLY A 27 1.42 -4.01 -0.32
C GLY A 27 1.00 -2.77 0.47
N ARG A 28 1.63 -2.53 1.64
CA ARG A 28 1.31 -1.41 2.54
C ARG A 28 1.81 -0.06 2.00
N GLN A 29 3.03 -0.03 1.44
CA GLN A 29 3.66 1.20 0.93
C GLN A 29 2.91 1.76 -0.30
N ARG A 30 2.25 0.90 -1.07
CA ARG A 30 1.70 1.25 -2.38
C ARG A 30 0.23 1.63 -2.35
N GLN A 31 -0.53 1.20 -1.34
CA GLN A 31 -1.94 1.60 -1.19
C GLN A 31 -2.11 2.82 -0.28
N ALA A 32 -1.29 2.99 0.76
CA ALA A 32 -1.51 4.05 1.75
C ALA A 32 -1.22 5.49 1.23
N SER A 33 -0.39 5.66 0.19
CA SER A 33 -0.05 6.99 -0.34
C SER A 33 -0.90 7.43 -1.53
N PHE A 34 -1.58 6.50 -2.22
CA PHE A 34 -2.28 6.81 -3.47
C PHE A 34 -3.77 7.05 -3.30
N ASP A 35 -4.41 6.44 -2.28
CA ASP A 35 -5.85 6.64 -2.06
C ASP A 35 -6.15 8.11 -1.67
N ASP A 36 -5.28 8.72 -0.86
CA ASP A 36 -5.40 10.12 -0.41
C ASP A 36 -4.95 11.10 -1.52
N ALA A 37 -3.86 10.79 -2.24
CA ALA A 37 -3.33 11.65 -3.31
C ALA A 37 -4.15 11.60 -4.62
N ALA A 38 -4.88 10.52 -4.88
CA ALA A 38 -5.73 10.39 -6.08
C ALA A 38 -7.00 11.24 -5.98
N GLN A 39 -7.43 11.61 -4.77
CA GLN A 39 -8.61 12.45 -4.59
C GLN A 39 -8.32 13.94 -4.80
N LEU A 40 -7.07 14.39 -4.60
CA LEU A 40 -6.64 15.80 -4.74
C LEU A 40 -7.05 16.47 -6.07
N PRO A 41 -6.81 15.90 -7.27
CA PRO A 41 -7.20 16.57 -8.52
C PRO A 41 -8.71 16.70 -8.70
N PHE A 42 -9.52 15.90 -8.01
CA PHE A 42 -10.99 15.95 -8.11
C PHE A 42 -11.65 16.90 -7.08
N VAL A 43 -10.98 17.20 -5.96
CA VAL A 43 -11.50 18.14 -4.96
C VAL A 43 -11.35 19.61 -5.41
N ASP A 44 -10.33 19.90 -6.21
CA ASP A 44 -10.11 21.25 -6.75
C ASP A 44 -11.07 21.60 -7.90
N ASP A 45 -11.43 20.63 -8.76
CA ASP A 45 -12.43 20.83 -9.85
C ASP A 45 -13.85 21.11 -9.32
N ALA A 46 -14.18 20.63 -8.11
CA ALA A 46 -15.46 20.91 -7.46
C ALA A 46 -15.53 22.35 -6.89
N ARG A 47 -14.38 22.94 -6.52
CA ARG A 47 -14.32 24.33 -6.02
C ARG A 47 -14.22 25.37 -7.13
N THR A 48 -13.73 25.01 -8.32
CA THR A 48 -13.57 25.94 -9.45
C THR A 48 -14.82 26.06 -10.31
N ARG A 49 -15.79 25.15 -10.18
CA ARG A 49 -17.08 25.26 -10.88
C ARG A 49 -18.07 26.15 -10.12
N THR A 50 -17.69 27.39 -9.86
CA THR A 50 -18.68 28.46 -9.64
C THR A 50 -19.27 28.79 -11.00
N PRO A 51 -20.58 28.58 -11.25
CA PRO A 51 -21.22 28.98 -12.49
C PRO A 51 -21.23 30.51 -12.58
N SER A 52 -20.17 31.08 -13.17
CA SER A 52 -20.00 32.51 -13.44
C SER A 52 -20.80 32.98 -14.67
N GLY A 53 -21.94 32.37 -14.96
CA GLY A 53 -22.73 32.77 -16.12
C GLY A 53 -24.18 32.43 -15.92
N GLU A 54 -25.04 33.34 -16.38
CA GLU A 54 -26.44 33.09 -16.71
C GLU A 54 -27.46 33.19 -15.56
N GLN A 55 -27.63 34.39 -15.00
CA GLN A 55 -28.99 34.88 -14.67
C GLN A 55 -29.11 36.31 -15.21
N ALA A 56 -29.56 36.36 -16.48
CA ALA A 56 -30.04 37.55 -17.18
C ALA A 56 -31.40 38.00 -16.67
#